data_AF-A0A364US45-F1
#
_entry.id   AF-A0A364US45-F1
#
_cell.length_a   1.000
_cell.length_b   1.000
_cell.length_c   1.000
_cell.angle_alpha   90.00
_cell.angle_beta   90.00
_cell.angle_gamma   90.00
#
_symmetry.space_group_name_H-M   'P 1'
#
loop_
_entity.id
_entity.type
_entity.pdbx_description
1 polymer ?
#
loop_
_entity_poly.entity_id
_entity_poly.type
_entity_poly.pdbx_seq_one_letter_code
_entity_poly.pdbx_strand_id
1 'polypeptide(L)'
;MSQNENLKIAQRGAYLSLVVYIILSIAKYVTGFIYNSAAVRADALNNMTDIVVSIAVIVGLKISIKPADKNHPYGHLKSENISTLLVSFIIMFVGIQVVIENAPRLLTHDKHVPSPITILVSIVSGLIMLGVYVINHKLAKKTNSSSLKSAAKDNLSDSLVSIGTAVGLVFTQIGFPIIDIVLATILGLLIIYTGFGIFKESIFTLSDGFNEKDLEEYRNDILEVDDVLDVRSIKGRYHGSSIFLDVTIVVEPNLSINEAHLICDKVESHLHEKGISSVYVHPEPKIDEATENEIHQSHQ
;
A
#
# COMPACT_ATOMS: atom_id res chain seq x y z
N MET A 1 -4.76 7.27 26.55
CA MET A 1 -5.73 6.39 25.86
C MET A 1 -5.11 5.01 25.80
N SER A 2 -5.87 3.97 26.13
CA SER A 2 -5.39 2.60 25.98
C SER A 2 -5.14 2.29 24.50
N GLN A 3 -4.17 1.43 24.18
CA GLN A 3 -3.88 0.99 22.80
C GLN A 3 -5.14 0.47 22.09
N ASN A 4 -6.01 -0.24 22.81
CA ASN A 4 -7.30 -0.72 22.30
C ASN A 4 -8.30 0.40 21.98
N GLU A 5 -8.27 1.52 22.72
CA GLU A 5 -9.11 2.68 22.43
C GLU A 5 -8.62 3.42 21.19
N ASN A 6 -7.29 3.57 21.04
CA ASN A 6 -6.68 4.19 19.87
C ASN A 6 -7.00 3.40 18.59
N LEU A 7 -6.96 2.06 18.64
CA LEU A 7 -7.33 1.19 17.53
C LEU A 7 -8.80 1.36 17.14
N LYS A 8 -9.72 1.38 18.11
CA LYS A 8 -11.16 1.60 17.84
C LYS A 8 -11.42 2.97 17.21
N ILE A 9 -10.72 4.01 17.67
CA ILE A 9 -10.83 5.36 17.08
C ILE A 9 -10.30 5.37 15.66
N ALA A 10 -9.16 4.71 15.40
CA ALA A 10 -8.58 4.62 14.06
C ALA A 10 -9.52 3.90 13.06
N GLN A 11 -10.13 2.79 13.51
CA GLN A 11 -11.11 2.03 12.72
C GLN A 11 -12.35 2.86 12.36
N ARG A 12 -12.84 3.71 13.28
CA ARG A 12 -13.97 4.60 13.00
C ARG A 12 -13.66 5.59 11.88
N GLY A 13 -12.44 6.13 11.84
CA GLY A 13 -12.00 7.02 10.76
C GLY A 13 -11.94 6.33 9.40
N ALA A 14 -11.39 5.11 9.36
CA ALA A 14 -11.37 4.30 8.14
C ALA A 14 -12.78 3.93 7.65
N TYR A 15 -13.68 3.56 8.57
CA TYR A 15 -15.08 3.27 8.23
C TYR A 15 -15.83 4.49 7.71
N LEU A 16 -15.56 5.68 8.28
CA LEU A 16 -16.10 6.94 7.78
C LEU A 16 -15.70 7.17 6.32
N SER A 17 -14.42 7.01 5.98
CA SER A 17 -13.96 7.14 4.58
C SER A 17 -14.66 6.14 3.67
N LEU A 18 -14.74 4.87 4.06
CA LEU A 18 -15.36 3.83 3.24
C LEU A 18 -16.84 4.14 2.92
N VAL A 19 -17.61 4.54 3.94
CA VAL A 19 -19.03 4.90 3.76
C VAL A 19 -19.17 6.12 2.86
N VAL A 20 -18.33 7.15 3.06
CA VAL A 20 -18.35 8.36 2.24
C VAL A 20 -17.96 8.05 0.79
N TYR A 21 -16.94 7.22 0.57
CA TYR A 21 -16.57 6.75 -0.78
C TYR A 21 -17.76 6.07 -1.47
N ILE A 22 -18.43 5.12 -0.81
CA ILE A 22 -19.58 4.42 -1.40
C ILE A 22 -20.66 5.40 -1.83
N ILE A 23 -21.03 6.35 -0.97
CA ILE A 23 -22.08 7.33 -1.25
C ILE A 23 -21.67 8.25 -2.42
N LEU A 24 -20.45 8.81 -2.37
CA LEU A 24 -19.97 9.75 -3.38
C LEU A 24 -19.76 9.08 -4.73
N SER A 25 -19.19 7.88 -4.76
CA SER A 25 -18.99 7.09 -5.99
C SER A 25 -20.31 6.80 -6.69
N ILE A 26 -21.34 6.36 -5.96
CA ILE A 26 -22.67 6.11 -6.54
C ILE A 26 -23.27 7.42 -7.05
N ALA A 27 -23.25 8.49 -6.25
CA ALA A 27 -23.81 9.77 -6.64
C ALA A 27 -23.13 10.36 -7.89
N LYS A 28 -21.80 10.36 -7.94
CA LYS A 28 -21.02 10.81 -9.10
C LYS A 28 -21.27 9.93 -10.32
N TYR A 29 -21.28 8.61 -10.18
CA TYR A 29 -21.48 7.72 -11.33
C TYR A 29 -22.86 7.92 -11.96
N VAL A 30 -23.91 7.96 -11.13
CA VAL A 30 -25.29 8.20 -11.58
C VAL A 30 -25.42 9.58 -12.24
N THR A 31 -24.87 10.63 -11.63
CA THR A 31 -24.95 11.99 -12.19
C THR A 31 -24.11 12.15 -13.45
N GLY A 32 -22.89 11.60 -13.50
CA GLY A 32 -22.04 11.58 -14.70
C GLY A 32 -22.65 10.78 -15.84
N PHE A 33 -23.46 9.76 -15.55
CA PHE A 33 -24.23 9.01 -16.55
C PHE A 33 -25.43 9.81 -17.05
N ILE A 34 -26.31 10.29 -16.15
CA ILE A 34 -27.53 11.04 -16.52
C ILE A 34 -27.18 12.33 -17.28
N TYR A 35 -26.14 13.04 -16.84
CA TYR A 35 -25.71 14.31 -17.41
C TYR A 35 -24.53 14.18 -18.37
N ASN A 36 -24.20 12.96 -18.80
CA ASN A 36 -23.21 12.64 -19.83
C ASN A 36 -21.80 13.26 -19.63
N SER A 37 -21.37 13.52 -18.39
CA SER A 37 -19.97 13.91 -18.12
C SER A 37 -19.08 12.69 -18.01
N ALA A 38 -18.12 12.58 -18.91
CA ALA A 38 -17.09 11.55 -18.85
C ALA A 38 -16.14 11.78 -17.66
N ALA A 39 -15.79 13.04 -17.35
CA ALA A 39 -14.88 13.34 -16.26
C ALA A 39 -15.45 12.94 -14.89
N VAL A 40 -16.73 13.25 -14.64
CA VAL A 40 -17.39 12.84 -13.38
C VAL A 40 -17.54 11.32 -13.29
N ARG A 41 -17.80 10.62 -14.40
CA ARG A 41 -17.81 9.15 -14.40
C ARG A 41 -16.43 8.58 -14.08
N ALA A 42 -15.37 9.11 -14.67
CA ALA A 42 -13.99 8.67 -14.40
C ALA A 42 -13.58 8.94 -12.94
N ASP A 43 -13.93 10.11 -12.39
CA ASP A 43 -13.73 10.45 -10.97
C ASP A 43 -14.52 9.50 -10.04
N ALA A 44 -15.76 9.16 -10.41
CA ALA A 44 -16.54 8.14 -9.69
C ALA A 44 -15.85 6.77 -9.69
N LEU A 45 -15.35 6.34 -10.86
CA LEU A 45 -14.64 5.06 -11.00
C LEU A 45 -13.34 5.06 -10.21
N ASN A 46 -12.60 6.17 -10.16
CA ASN A 46 -11.43 6.32 -9.29
C ASN A 46 -11.80 6.03 -7.83
N ASN A 47 -12.83 6.71 -7.30
CA ASN A 47 -13.28 6.49 -5.92
C ASN A 47 -13.87 5.07 -5.71
N MET A 48 -14.42 4.42 -6.74
CA MET A 48 -14.81 3.01 -6.65
C MET A 48 -13.60 2.10 -6.49
N THR A 49 -12.48 2.39 -7.14
CA THR A 49 -11.27 1.57 -7.01
C THR A 49 -10.75 1.56 -5.58
N ASP A 50 -10.81 2.67 -4.85
CA ASP A 50 -10.42 2.74 -3.42
C ASP A 50 -11.30 1.86 -2.52
N ILE A 51 -12.60 1.77 -2.83
CA ILE A 51 -13.54 0.87 -2.14
C ILE A 51 -13.13 -0.59 -2.41
N VAL A 52 -12.84 -0.94 -3.66
CA VAL A 52 -12.45 -2.30 -4.04
C VAL A 52 -11.12 -2.68 -3.39
N VAL A 53 -10.13 -1.79 -3.36
CA VAL A 53 -8.87 -2.00 -2.62
C VAL A 53 -9.15 -2.25 -1.14
N SER A 54 -9.97 -1.41 -0.52
CA SER A 54 -10.32 -1.56 0.91
C SER A 54 -10.97 -2.91 1.20
N ILE A 55 -11.88 -3.37 0.34
CA ILE A 55 -12.51 -4.70 0.45
C ILE A 55 -11.47 -5.81 0.24
N ALA A 56 -10.57 -5.67 -0.73
CA ALA A 56 -9.51 -6.63 -1.01
C ALA A 56 -8.62 -6.85 0.21
N VAL A 57 -8.20 -5.76 0.85
CA VAL A 57 -7.39 -5.78 2.06
C VAL A 57 -8.15 -6.48 3.20
N ILE A 58 -9.43 -6.15 3.42
CA ILE A 58 -10.24 -6.81 4.46
C ILE A 58 -10.35 -8.32 4.23
N VAL A 59 -10.62 -8.73 3.00
CA VAL A 59 -10.74 -10.17 2.64
C VAL A 59 -9.39 -10.87 2.77
N GLY A 60 -8.32 -10.25 2.26
CA GLY A 60 -6.95 -10.75 2.33
C GLY A 60 -6.48 -10.93 3.78
N LEU A 61 -6.73 -9.93 4.64
CA LEU A 61 -6.44 -9.99 6.07
C LEU A 61 -7.25 -11.09 6.78
N LYS A 62 -8.53 -11.24 6.45
CA LYS A 62 -9.36 -12.30 7.04
C LYS A 62 -8.83 -13.69 6.73
N ILE A 63 -8.27 -13.89 5.53
CA ILE A 63 -7.62 -15.14 5.14
C ILE A 63 -6.24 -15.27 5.80
N SER A 64 -5.48 -14.17 5.89
CA SER A 64 -4.10 -14.17 6.40
C SER A 64 -3.99 -14.55 7.88
N ILE A 65 -5.01 -14.24 8.69
CA ILE A 65 -5.09 -14.62 10.11
C ILE A 65 -5.23 -16.14 10.32
N LYS A 66 -5.53 -16.91 9.26
CA LYS A 66 -5.61 -18.37 9.37
C LYS A 66 -4.24 -18.94 9.78
N PRO A 67 -4.17 -19.76 10.85
CA PRO A 67 -2.91 -20.33 11.32
C PRO A 67 -2.31 -21.30 10.29
N ALA A 68 -1.03 -21.62 10.48
CA ALA A 68 -0.32 -22.62 9.68
C ALA A 68 -1.08 -23.94 9.61
N ASP A 69 -1.10 -24.54 8.42
CA ASP A 69 -1.69 -25.85 8.16
C ASP A 69 -0.69 -26.74 7.42
N LYS A 70 -1.05 -28.02 7.21
CA LYS A 70 -0.14 -29.01 6.60
C LYS A 70 0.39 -28.60 5.23
N ASN A 71 -0.39 -27.83 4.46
CA ASN A 71 -0.02 -27.40 3.13
C ASN A 71 0.57 -25.98 3.12
N HIS A 72 0.49 -25.26 4.24
CA HIS A 72 1.05 -23.93 4.44
C HIS A 72 1.75 -23.86 5.82
N PRO A 73 2.96 -24.45 5.95
CA PRO A 73 3.68 -24.52 7.22
C PRO A 73 4.03 -23.14 7.82
N TYR A 74 4.18 -22.13 6.96
CA TYR A 74 4.46 -20.74 7.34
C TYR A 74 3.19 -19.89 7.51
N GLY A 75 2.00 -20.49 7.42
CA GLY A 75 0.73 -19.77 7.51
C GLY A 75 0.27 -19.14 6.19
N HIS A 76 -0.78 -18.32 6.30
CA HIS A 76 -1.51 -17.75 5.16
C HIS A 76 -1.21 -16.27 4.92
N LEU A 77 -0.14 -15.73 5.52
CA LEU A 77 0.14 -14.29 5.54
C LEU A 77 0.27 -13.66 4.14
N LYS A 78 0.82 -14.41 3.15
CA LYS A 78 0.91 -13.95 1.75
C LYS A 78 -0.45 -13.77 1.05
N SER A 79 -1.56 -14.28 1.62
CA SER A 79 -2.90 -14.15 1.04
C SER A 79 -3.37 -12.69 0.92
N GLU A 80 -2.87 -11.80 1.79
CA GLU A 80 -3.12 -10.36 1.71
C GLU A 80 -2.57 -9.77 0.40
N ASN A 81 -1.32 -10.08 0.08
CA ASN A 81 -0.64 -9.62 -1.13
C ASN A 81 -1.27 -10.24 -2.39
N ILE A 82 -1.67 -11.52 -2.33
CA ILE A 82 -2.35 -12.19 -3.44
C ILE A 82 -3.70 -11.52 -3.74
N SER A 83 -4.48 -11.21 -2.70
CA SER A 83 -5.78 -10.54 -2.85
C SER A 83 -5.62 -9.14 -3.47
N THR A 84 -4.62 -8.39 -3.00
CA THR A 84 -4.28 -7.06 -3.50
C THR A 84 -3.79 -7.09 -4.95
N LEU A 85 -2.97 -8.07 -5.32
CA LEU A 85 -2.53 -8.32 -6.69
C LEU A 85 -3.69 -8.63 -7.64
N LEU A 86 -4.65 -9.46 -7.22
CA LEU A 86 -5.81 -9.77 -8.06
C LEU A 86 -6.65 -8.52 -8.33
N VAL A 87 -6.83 -7.69 -7.32
CA VAL A 87 -7.60 -6.45 -7.44
C VAL A 87 -6.87 -5.40 -8.28
N SER A 88 -5.54 -5.33 -8.25
CA SER A 88 -4.80 -4.39 -9.10
C SER A 88 -5.07 -4.61 -10.59
N PHE A 89 -5.27 -5.86 -11.03
CA PHE A 89 -5.69 -6.15 -12.40
C PHE A 89 -7.09 -5.60 -12.73
N ILE A 90 -8.04 -5.69 -11.80
CA ILE A 90 -9.39 -5.15 -11.97
C ILE A 90 -9.33 -3.62 -12.10
N ILE A 91 -8.53 -2.97 -11.26
CA ILE A 91 -8.34 -1.50 -11.30
C ILE A 91 -7.72 -1.06 -12.62
N MET A 92 -6.64 -1.73 -13.05
CA MET A 92 -6.02 -1.45 -14.35
C MET A 92 -7.00 -1.67 -15.50
N PHE A 93 -7.80 -2.73 -15.46
CA PHE A 93 -8.83 -2.99 -16.47
C PHE A 93 -9.87 -1.86 -16.54
N VAL A 94 -10.38 -1.41 -15.39
CA VAL A 94 -11.31 -0.27 -15.31
C VAL A 94 -10.67 1.00 -15.88
N GLY A 95 -9.42 1.31 -15.49
CA GLY A 95 -8.70 2.47 -16.02
C GLY A 95 -8.48 2.40 -17.53
N ILE A 96 -8.12 1.23 -18.07
CA ILE A 96 -7.99 0.99 -19.52
C ILE A 96 -9.33 1.20 -20.22
N GLN A 97 -10.43 0.71 -19.65
CA GLN A 97 -11.76 0.90 -20.21
C GLN A 97 -12.12 2.39 -20.30
N VAL A 98 -11.86 3.17 -19.25
CA VAL A 98 -12.06 4.63 -19.24
C VAL A 98 -11.26 5.31 -20.35
N VAL A 99 -9.99 4.91 -20.53
CA VAL A 99 -9.13 5.48 -21.59
C VAL A 99 -9.64 5.10 -22.98
N ILE A 100 -9.99 3.83 -23.21
CA ILE A 100 -10.49 3.35 -24.52
C ILE A 100 -11.82 4.03 -24.88
N GLU A 101 -12.71 4.27 -23.91
CA GLU A 101 -13.99 4.96 -24.14
C GLU A 101 -13.79 6.44 -24.52
N ASN A 102 -12.79 7.11 -23.93
CA ASN A 102 -12.67 8.57 -24.01
C ASN A 102 -11.58 9.08 -24.95
N ALA A 103 -10.43 8.41 -25.04
CA ALA A 103 -9.31 8.89 -25.85
C ALA A 103 -9.64 9.04 -27.35
N PRO A 104 -10.40 8.13 -28.01
CA PRO A 104 -10.79 8.31 -29.40
C PRO A 104 -11.69 9.54 -29.63
N ARG A 105 -12.47 9.94 -28.61
CA ARG A 105 -13.38 11.09 -28.69
C ARG A 105 -12.65 12.44 -28.76
N LEU A 106 -11.36 12.46 -28.40
CA LEU A 106 -10.49 13.63 -28.59
C LEU A 106 -10.28 13.97 -30.07
N LEU A 107 -10.31 12.96 -30.95
CA LEU A 107 -10.09 13.13 -32.38
C LEU A 107 -11.38 13.51 -33.12
N THR A 108 -12.54 13.06 -32.63
CA THR A 108 -13.84 13.25 -33.29
C THR A 108 -14.50 14.61 -33.02
N HIS A 109 -13.84 15.53 -32.32
CA HIS A 109 -14.34 16.87 -31.97
C HIS A 109 -15.75 16.83 -31.35
N ASP A 110 -15.90 16.05 -30.29
CA ASP A 110 -17.15 16.00 -29.53
C ASP A 110 -17.49 17.40 -28.96
N LYS A 111 -18.71 17.88 -29.24
CA LYS A 111 -19.22 19.18 -28.79
C LYS A 111 -20.17 19.07 -27.62
N HIS A 112 -20.32 17.87 -27.04
CA HIS A 112 -21.22 17.67 -25.91
C HIS A 112 -20.72 18.45 -24.68
N VAL A 113 -21.55 19.36 -24.17
CA VAL A 113 -21.29 20.09 -22.94
C VAL A 113 -22.10 19.42 -21.82
N PRO A 114 -21.45 18.87 -20.79
CA PRO A 114 -22.18 18.30 -19.65
C PRO A 114 -23.01 19.35 -18.91
N SER A 115 -24.06 18.92 -18.22
CA SER A 115 -24.90 19.83 -17.42
C SER A 115 -24.10 20.50 -16.29
N PRO A 116 -24.34 21.79 -15.95
CA PRO A 116 -23.71 22.45 -14.80
C PRO A 116 -23.90 21.72 -13.46
N ILE A 117 -24.90 20.84 -13.35
CA ILE A 117 -25.12 19.98 -12.19
C ILE A 117 -23.89 19.11 -11.90
N THR A 118 -23.13 18.69 -12.92
CA THR A 118 -21.92 17.88 -12.74
C THR A 118 -20.81 18.64 -12.03
N ILE A 119 -20.67 19.95 -12.28
CA ILE A 119 -19.74 20.84 -11.55
C ILE A 119 -20.11 20.87 -10.08
N LEU A 120 -21.41 21.10 -9.77
CA LEU A 120 -21.87 21.17 -8.39
C LEU A 120 -21.59 19.87 -7.63
N VAL A 121 -21.86 18.71 -8.25
CA VAL A 121 -21.59 17.40 -7.66
C VAL A 121 -20.10 17.20 -7.39
N SER A 122 -19.23 17.56 -8.34
CA SER A 122 -17.77 17.46 -8.16
C SER A 122 -17.25 18.39 -7.05
N ILE A 123 -17.76 19.63 -6.95
CA ILE A 123 -17.40 20.55 -5.86
C ILE A 123 -17.84 19.99 -4.51
N VAL A 124 -19.11 19.59 -4.40
CA VAL A 124 -19.68 19.06 -3.16
C VAL A 124 -18.92 17.82 -2.71
N SER A 125 -18.63 16.90 -3.64
CA SER A 125 -17.81 15.73 -3.35
C SER A 125 -16.41 16.10 -2.87
N GLY A 126 -15.75 17.03 -3.56
CA GLY A 126 -14.41 17.49 -3.19
C GLY A 126 -14.37 18.08 -1.79
N LEU A 127 -15.38 18.89 -1.43
CA LEU A 127 -15.50 19.48 -0.09
C LEU A 127 -15.84 18.45 0.99
N ILE A 128 -16.71 17.48 0.70
CA ILE A 128 -17.02 16.39 1.63
C ILE A 128 -15.74 15.59 1.91
N MET A 129 -15.00 15.22 0.86
CA MET A 129 -13.77 14.45 1.03
C MET A 129 -12.68 15.25 1.74
N LEU A 130 -12.59 16.57 1.51
CA LEU A 130 -11.71 17.45 2.28
C LEU A 130 -12.09 17.46 3.77
N GLY A 131 -13.39 17.46 4.09
CA GLY A 131 -13.90 17.32 5.45
C GLY A 131 -13.48 16.00 6.10
N VAL A 132 -13.63 14.88 5.37
CA VAL A 132 -13.17 13.55 5.82
C VAL A 132 -11.67 13.54 6.05
N TYR A 133 -10.87 14.12 5.14
CA TYR A 133 -9.43 14.28 5.31
C TYR A 133 -9.10 15.01 6.62
N VAL A 134 -9.73 16.16 6.88
CA VAL A 134 -9.45 16.95 8.10
C VAL A 134 -9.77 16.14 9.37
N ILE A 135 -10.87 15.39 9.35
CA ILE A 135 -11.25 14.51 10.46
C ILE A 135 -10.19 13.41 10.63
N ASN A 136 -9.93 12.62 9.59
CA ASN A 136 -9.02 11.49 9.65
C ASN A 136 -7.58 11.88 9.95
N HIS A 137 -7.10 13.03 9.43
CA HIS A 137 -5.77 13.54 9.75
C HIS A 137 -5.63 13.91 11.23
N LYS A 138 -6.66 14.51 11.82
CA LYS A 138 -6.69 14.79 13.27
C LYS A 138 -6.72 13.50 14.08
N LEU A 139 -7.53 12.52 13.67
CA LEU A 139 -7.60 11.22 14.35
C LEU A 139 -6.27 10.47 14.23
N ALA A 140 -5.65 10.44 13.05
CA ALA A 140 -4.36 9.79 12.81
C ALA A 140 -3.24 10.35 13.68
N LYS A 141 -3.18 11.68 13.83
CA LYS A 141 -2.24 12.34 14.76
C LYS A 141 -2.53 12.00 16.22
N LYS A 142 -3.80 11.88 16.60
CA LYS A 142 -4.19 11.55 17.98
C LYS A 142 -3.88 10.10 18.34
N THR A 143 -4.01 9.18 17.38
CA THR A 143 -3.81 7.75 17.59
C THR A 143 -2.42 7.25 17.21
N ASN A 144 -1.57 8.11 16.63
CA ASN A 144 -0.29 7.75 15.99
C ASN A 144 -0.43 6.58 14.99
N SER A 145 -1.58 6.45 14.33
CA SER A 145 -1.83 5.38 13.37
C SER A 145 -1.28 5.75 12.00
N SER A 146 -0.27 5.02 11.54
CA SER A 146 0.28 5.12 10.19
C SER A 146 -0.77 4.78 9.13
N SER A 147 -1.55 3.71 9.34
CA SER A 147 -2.61 3.28 8.42
C SER A 147 -3.69 4.35 8.24
N LEU A 148 -4.15 4.99 9.33
CA LEU A 148 -5.14 6.07 9.21
C LEU A 148 -4.54 7.33 8.58
N LYS A 149 -3.24 7.59 8.78
CA LYS A 149 -2.54 8.69 8.12
C LYS A 149 -2.46 8.48 6.61
N SER A 150 -2.24 7.25 6.14
CA SER A 150 -2.30 6.90 4.72
C SER A 150 -3.71 7.10 4.18
N ALA A 151 -4.74 6.55 4.83
CA ALA A 151 -6.13 6.72 4.42
C ALA A 151 -6.55 8.22 4.35
N ALA A 152 -6.06 9.06 5.27
CA ALA A 152 -6.28 10.50 5.20
C ALA A 152 -5.63 11.12 3.95
N LYS A 153 -4.42 10.72 3.57
CA LYS A 153 -3.77 11.20 2.35
C LYS A 153 -4.56 10.81 1.09
N ASP A 154 -5.11 9.60 1.05
CA ASP A 154 -5.95 9.15 -0.06
C ASP A 154 -7.20 10.02 -0.17
N ASN A 155 -7.86 10.31 0.95
CA ASN A 155 -8.99 11.24 0.99
C ASN A 155 -8.59 12.64 0.48
N LEU A 156 -7.39 13.13 0.82
CA LEU A 156 -6.91 14.41 0.29
C LEU A 156 -6.71 14.35 -1.23
N SER A 157 -6.08 13.27 -1.74
CA SER A 157 -5.87 13.07 -3.18
C SER A 157 -7.19 13.10 -3.94
N ASP A 158 -8.20 12.37 -3.46
CA ASP A 158 -9.52 12.31 -4.10
C ASP A 158 -10.30 13.62 -4.00
N SER A 159 -10.13 14.35 -2.91
CA SER A 159 -10.65 15.71 -2.78
C SER A 159 -10.08 16.61 -3.88
N LEU A 160 -8.77 16.57 -4.08
CA LEU A 160 -8.08 17.36 -5.11
C LEU A 160 -8.51 16.93 -6.52
N VAL A 161 -8.66 15.63 -6.78
CA VAL A 161 -9.17 15.10 -8.06
C VAL A 161 -10.59 15.60 -8.33
N SER A 162 -11.48 15.56 -7.33
CA SER A 162 -12.87 16.03 -7.46
C SER A 162 -12.94 17.54 -7.72
N ILE A 163 -12.14 18.33 -6.99
CA ILE A 163 -12.06 19.79 -7.16
C ILE A 163 -11.45 20.13 -8.53
N GLY A 164 -10.38 19.44 -8.93
CA GLY A 164 -9.78 19.61 -10.26
C GLY A 164 -10.76 19.29 -11.39
N THR A 165 -11.56 18.24 -11.22
CA THR A 165 -12.65 17.88 -12.13
C THR A 165 -13.68 19.01 -12.21
N ALA A 166 -14.13 19.55 -11.08
CA ALA A 166 -15.05 20.68 -11.06
C ALA A 166 -14.50 21.92 -11.79
N VAL A 167 -13.25 22.30 -11.49
CA VAL A 167 -12.57 23.44 -12.13
C VAL A 167 -12.49 23.22 -13.64
N GLY A 168 -12.11 22.02 -14.07
CA GLY A 168 -12.06 21.66 -15.48
C GLY A 168 -13.43 21.72 -16.16
N LEU A 169 -14.48 21.26 -15.49
CA LEU A 169 -15.85 21.32 -16.01
C LEU A 169 -16.40 22.75 -16.14
N VAL A 170 -15.91 23.72 -15.35
CA VAL A 170 -16.25 25.15 -15.55
C VAL A 170 -15.82 25.62 -16.95
N PHE A 171 -14.65 25.19 -17.44
CA PHE A 171 -14.18 25.56 -18.77
C PHE A 171 -15.04 24.95 -19.89
N THR A 172 -15.69 23.80 -19.65
CA THR A 172 -16.62 23.22 -20.63
C THR A 172 -17.82 24.13 -20.87
N GLN A 173 -18.30 24.83 -19.84
CA GLN A 173 -19.40 25.81 -19.92
C GLN A 173 -19.00 27.09 -20.65
N ILE A 174 -17.71 27.45 -20.65
CA ILE A 174 -17.18 28.69 -21.26
C ILE A 174 -16.81 28.45 -22.74
N GLY A 175 -17.09 27.26 -23.29
CA GLY A 175 -16.93 26.96 -24.72
C GLY A 175 -15.80 26.00 -25.06
N PHE A 176 -15.28 25.25 -24.08
CA PHE A 176 -14.26 24.20 -24.30
C PHE A 176 -14.79 22.79 -23.93
N PRO A 177 -15.74 22.21 -24.69
CA PRO A 177 -16.34 20.90 -24.37
C PRO A 177 -15.33 19.76 -24.28
N ILE A 178 -14.24 19.84 -25.06
CA ILE A 178 -13.18 18.82 -25.11
C ILE A 178 -12.53 18.57 -23.75
N ILE A 179 -12.59 19.52 -22.82
CA ILE A 179 -11.97 19.41 -21.50
C ILE A 179 -12.60 18.28 -20.67
N ASP A 180 -13.90 17.99 -20.80
CA ASP A 180 -14.54 16.86 -20.10
C ASP A 180 -13.87 15.53 -20.50
N ILE A 181 -13.64 15.33 -21.79
CA ILE A 181 -13.01 14.11 -22.32
C ILE A 181 -11.53 14.05 -21.94
N VAL A 182 -10.80 15.17 -22.04
CA VAL A 182 -9.39 15.25 -21.64
C VAL A 182 -9.23 14.87 -20.17
N LEU A 183 -10.07 15.42 -19.29
CA LEU A 183 -10.05 15.07 -17.87
C LEU A 183 -10.38 13.59 -17.66
N ALA A 184 -11.41 13.07 -18.32
CA ALA A 184 -11.77 11.66 -18.22
C ALA A 184 -10.61 10.74 -18.64
N THR A 185 -9.91 11.08 -19.73
CA THR A 185 -8.72 10.33 -20.19
C THR A 185 -7.57 10.43 -19.19
N ILE A 186 -7.28 11.62 -18.65
CA ILE A 186 -6.24 11.81 -17.62
C ILE A 186 -6.57 11.00 -16.36
N LEU A 187 -7.83 11.02 -15.91
CA LEU A 187 -8.27 10.23 -14.76
C LEU A 187 -8.19 8.73 -15.03
N GLY A 188 -8.55 8.28 -16.23
CA GLY A 188 -8.33 6.89 -16.65
C GLY A 188 -6.86 6.48 -16.58
N LEU A 189 -5.95 7.33 -17.05
CA LEU A 189 -4.50 7.09 -16.93
C LEU A 189 -4.01 7.09 -15.48
N LEU A 190 -4.58 7.95 -14.63
CA LEU A 190 -4.28 7.97 -13.19
C LEU A 190 -4.73 6.68 -12.50
N ILE A 191 -5.90 6.14 -12.85
CA ILE A 191 -6.39 4.85 -12.35
C ILE A 191 -5.45 3.72 -12.78
N ILE A 192 -5.01 3.71 -14.05
CA ILE A 192 -4.04 2.72 -14.55
C ILE A 192 -2.72 2.82 -13.77
N TYR A 193 -2.21 4.04 -13.58
CA TYR A 193 -0.97 4.28 -12.84
C TYR A 193 -1.06 3.76 -11.41
N THR A 194 -2.18 4.05 -10.73
CA THR A 194 -2.43 3.58 -9.36
C THR A 194 -2.52 2.06 -9.30
N GLY A 195 -3.29 1.44 -10.19
CA GLY A 195 -3.38 -0.02 -10.30
C GLY A 195 -2.02 -0.68 -10.60
N PHE A 196 -1.21 -0.08 -11.48
CA PHE A 196 0.13 -0.58 -11.78
C PHE A 196 1.10 -0.44 -10.58
N GLY A 197 0.98 0.64 -9.80
CA GLY A 197 1.72 0.81 -8.55
C GLY A 197 1.44 -0.33 -7.57
N ILE A 198 0.15 -0.62 -7.32
CA ILE A 198 -0.30 -1.72 -6.46
C ILE A 198 0.19 -3.07 -6.99
N PHE A 199 0.12 -3.29 -8.30
CA PHE A 199 0.65 -4.49 -8.96
C PHE A 199 2.15 -4.66 -8.68
N LYS A 200 2.94 -3.61 -8.92
CA LYS A 200 4.39 -3.64 -8.73
C LYS A 200 4.77 -3.93 -7.29
N GLU A 201 4.12 -3.27 -6.34
CA GLU A 201 4.33 -3.49 -4.91
C GLU A 201 3.98 -4.93 -4.51
N SER A 202 2.84 -5.45 -4.97
CA SER A 202 2.42 -6.81 -4.66
C SER A 202 3.39 -7.86 -5.23
N ILE A 203 3.89 -7.67 -6.46
CA ILE A 203 4.89 -8.55 -7.07
C ILE A 203 6.22 -8.45 -6.33
N PHE A 204 6.68 -7.24 -5.99
CA PHE A 204 7.92 -7.05 -5.23
C PHE A 204 7.88 -7.85 -3.92
N THR A 205 6.81 -7.69 -3.14
CA THR A 205 6.59 -8.39 -1.88
C THR A 205 6.44 -9.91 -2.07
N LEU A 206 5.75 -10.37 -3.12
CA LEU A 206 5.60 -11.80 -3.41
C LEU A 206 6.91 -12.46 -3.87
N SER A 207 7.78 -11.70 -4.53
CA SER A 207 9.13 -12.13 -4.95
C SER A 207 10.14 -12.13 -3.80
N ASP A 208 9.69 -11.94 -2.55
CA ASP A 208 10.53 -11.77 -1.36
C ASP A 208 11.49 -10.56 -1.45
N GLY A 209 11.09 -9.53 -2.21
CA GLY A 209 11.79 -8.24 -2.26
C GLY A 209 11.68 -7.51 -0.93
N PHE A 210 12.74 -6.81 -0.55
CA PHE A 210 12.84 -6.10 0.72
C PHE A 210 13.58 -4.77 0.56
N ASN A 211 13.24 -3.79 1.41
CA ASN A 211 13.86 -2.47 1.37
C ASN A 211 15.28 -2.50 1.96
N GLU A 212 16.28 -2.14 1.14
CA GLU A 212 17.69 -2.09 1.53
C GLU A 212 17.95 -1.14 2.71
N LYS A 213 17.23 -0.03 2.80
CA LYS A 213 17.42 0.92 3.92
C LYS A 213 17.00 0.32 5.25
N ASP A 214 15.90 -0.43 5.25
CA ASP A 214 15.41 -1.10 6.45
C ASP A 214 16.37 -2.21 6.86
N LEU A 215 16.98 -2.94 5.89
CA LEU A 215 18.01 -3.95 6.16
C LEU A 215 19.26 -3.36 6.82
N GLU A 216 19.75 -2.22 6.33
CA GLU A 216 20.90 -1.57 6.95
C GLU A 216 20.59 -1.06 8.37
N GLU A 217 19.37 -0.58 8.61
CA GLU A 217 18.93 -0.23 9.98
C GLU A 217 18.94 -1.44 10.90
N TYR A 218 18.36 -2.57 10.47
CA TYR A 218 18.39 -3.82 11.26
C TYR A 218 19.79 -4.38 11.44
N ARG A 219 20.67 -4.24 10.43
CA ARG A 219 22.08 -4.64 10.54
C ARG A 219 22.78 -3.87 11.66
N ASN A 220 22.59 -2.55 11.71
CA ASN A 220 23.16 -1.72 12.76
C ASN A 220 22.59 -2.08 14.14
N ASP A 221 21.28 -2.33 14.23
CA ASP A 221 20.64 -2.80 15.47
C ASP A 221 21.26 -4.12 15.97
N ILE A 222 21.52 -5.07 15.07
CA ILE A 222 22.15 -6.36 15.44
C ILE A 222 23.58 -6.16 15.96
N LEU A 223 24.33 -5.21 15.39
CA LEU A 223 25.69 -4.88 15.83
C LEU A 223 25.74 -4.21 17.21
N GLU A 224 24.61 -3.71 17.73
CA GLU A 224 24.52 -3.18 19.10
C GLU A 224 24.40 -4.30 20.15
N VAL A 225 24.15 -5.55 19.74
CA VAL A 225 24.02 -6.69 20.64
C VAL A 225 25.40 -7.18 21.09
N ASP A 226 25.60 -7.26 22.41
CA ASP A 226 26.85 -7.76 22.99
C ASP A 226 27.23 -9.16 22.44
N ASP A 227 28.52 -9.37 22.24
CA ASP A 227 29.15 -10.60 21.72
C ASP A 227 28.91 -10.89 20.22
N VAL A 228 28.21 -10.00 19.50
CA VAL A 228 28.16 -9.99 18.03
C VAL A 228 29.37 -9.21 17.50
N LEU A 229 30.24 -9.88 16.73
CA LEU A 229 31.45 -9.26 16.18
C LEU A 229 31.20 -8.58 14.83
N ASP A 230 30.35 -9.19 13.99
CA ASP A 230 29.96 -8.67 12.68
C ASP A 230 28.65 -9.34 12.23
N VAL A 231 28.00 -8.76 11.22
CA VAL A 231 26.86 -9.33 10.51
C VAL A 231 27.29 -9.61 9.08
N ARG A 232 27.55 -10.88 8.78
CA ARG A 232 28.04 -11.34 7.47
C ARG A 232 26.95 -11.30 6.40
N SER A 233 25.72 -11.69 6.77
CA SER A 233 24.59 -11.62 5.83
C SER A 233 23.30 -11.32 6.57
N ILE A 234 22.45 -10.52 5.93
CA ILE A 234 21.08 -10.25 6.39
C ILE A 234 20.16 -10.30 5.17
N LYS A 235 19.08 -11.07 5.28
CA LYS A 235 18.05 -11.19 4.25
C LYS A 235 16.70 -10.96 4.90
N GLY A 236 15.94 -10.02 4.34
CA GLY A 236 14.59 -9.73 4.80
C GLY A 236 13.57 -10.18 3.77
N ARG A 237 12.37 -10.53 4.25
CA ARG A 237 11.20 -10.75 3.40
C ARG A 237 9.94 -10.32 4.13
N TYR A 238 8.98 -9.83 3.37
CA TYR A 238 7.64 -9.50 3.86
C TYR A 238 6.71 -10.71 3.76
N HIS A 239 5.92 -10.95 4.80
CA HIS A 239 4.81 -11.92 4.83
C HIS A 239 3.54 -11.19 5.25
N GLY A 240 2.77 -10.71 4.27
CA GLY A 240 1.70 -9.75 4.54
C GLY A 240 2.28 -8.50 5.22
N SER A 241 1.74 -8.16 6.40
CA SER A 241 2.25 -7.08 7.26
C SER A 241 3.39 -7.46 8.22
N SER A 242 3.81 -8.73 8.23
CA SER A 242 4.91 -9.22 9.07
C SER A 242 6.26 -9.21 8.35
N ILE A 243 7.33 -8.97 9.10
CA ILE A 243 8.72 -9.02 8.62
C ILE A 243 9.39 -10.29 9.13
N PHE A 244 10.06 -11.00 8.22
CA PHE A 244 10.90 -12.16 8.51
C PHE A 244 12.34 -11.83 8.14
N LEU A 245 13.28 -12.09 9.04
CA LEU A 245 14.71 -11.90 8.79
C LEU A 245 15.46 -13.23 8.92
N ASP A 246 16.36 -13.49 7.98
CA ASP A 246 17.38 -14.53 8.07
C ASP A 246 18.73 -13.83 8.21
N VAL A 247 19.44 -14.06 9.32
CA VAL A 247 20.66 -13.35 9.72
C VAL A 247 21.79 -14.33 9.93
N THR A 248 22.98 -13.99 9.43
CA THR A 248 24.24 -14.66 9.76
C THR A 248 25.11 -13.71 10.59
N ILE A 249 25.32 -14.04 11.86
CA ILE A 249 26.17 -13.27 12.78
C ILE A 249 27.54 -13.93 12.92
N VAL A 250 28.56 -13.12 13.15
CA VAL A 250 29.92 -13.58 13.43
C VAL A 250 30.16 -13.50 14.93
N VAL A 251 30.63 -14.60 15.51
CA VAL A 251 30.90 -14.74 16.95
C VAL A 251 32.31 -15.29 17.20
N GLU A 252 32.76 -15.24 18.45
CA GLU A 252 34.08 -15.76 18.84
C GLU A 252 34.20 -17.28 18.59
N PRO A 253 35.29 -17.80 17.99
CA PRO A 253 35.40 -19.21 17.58
C PRO A 253 35.42 -20.22 18.73
N ASN A 254 35.82 -19.76 19.92
CA ASN A 254 36.03 -20.62 21.08
C ASN A 254 34.78 -20.76 21.97
N LEU A 255 33.64 -20.22 21.53
CA LEU A 255 32.38 -20.35 22.25
C LEU A 255 31.85 -21.78 22.19
N SER A 256 31.27 -22.24 23.30
CA SER A 256 30.46 -23.44 23.30
C SER A 256 29.17 -23.22 22.50
N ILE A 257 28.56 -24.30 22.01
CA ILE A 257 27.28 -24.24 21.28
C ILE A 257 26.19 -23.55 22.11
N ASN A 258 26.19 -23.75 23.43
CA ASN A 258 25.23 -23.11 24.33
C ASN A 258 25.46 -21.60 24.40
N GLU A 259 26.72 -21.14 24.48
CA GLU A 259 27.03 -19.71 24.50
C GLU A 259 26.66 -19.05 23.17
N ALA A 260 26.98 -19.68 22.04
CA ALA A 260 26.57 -19.20 20.72
C ALA A 260 25.03 -19.13 20.59
N HIS A 261 24.31 -20.13 21.09
CA HIS A 261 22.84 -20.14 21.08
C HIS A 261 22.27 -19.00 21.93
N LEU A 262 22.86 -18.70 23.09
CA LEU A 262 22.43 -17.56 23.91
C LEU A 262 22.65 -16.21 23.21
N ILE A 263 23.70 -16.06 22.40
CA ILE A 263 23.91 -14.86 21.58
C ILE A 263 22.80 -14.77 20.51
N CYS A 264 22.47 -15.88 19.84
CA CYS A 264 21.33 -15.92 18.91
C CYS A 264 20.03 -15.48 19.61
N ASP A 265 19.71 -16.01 20.78
CA ASP A 265 18.50 -15.66 21.54
C ASP A 265 18.45 -14.16 21.91
N LYS A 266 19.61 -13.55 22.24
CA LYS A 266 19.72 -12.11 22.48
C LYS A 266 19.37 -11.32 21.22
N VAL A 267 19.92 -11.71 20.06
CA VAL A 267 19.65 -11.07 18.77
C VAL A 267 18.18 -11.22 18.38
N GLU A 268 17.61 -12.42 18.51
CA GLU A 268 16.19 -12.68 18.24
C GLU A 268 15.30 -11.79 19.12
N SER A 269 15.57 -11.74 20.43
CA SER A 269 14.81 -10.92 21.39
C SER A 269 14.91 -9.43 21.06
N HIS A 270 16.10 -8.93 20.74
CA HIS A 270 16.33 -7.53 20.37
C HIS A 270 15.51 -7.12 19.14
N LEU A 271 15.53 -7.96 18.09
CA LEU A 271 14.79 -7.71 16.86
C LEU A 271 13.27 -7.86 17.03
N HIS A 272 12.81 -8.76 17.91
CA HIS A 272 11.40 -8.86 18.27
C HIS A 272 10.87 -7.60 18.96
N GLU A 273 11.67 -6.95 19.83
CA GLU A 273 11.31 -5.67 20.46
C GLU A 273 11.16 -4.54 19.43
N LYS A 274 11.89 -4.61 18.31
CA LYS A 274 11.77 -3.69 17.17
C LYS A 274 10.57 -4.00 16.25
N GLY A 275 9.80 -5.04 16.54
CA GLY A 275 8.57 -5.39 15.81
C GLY A 275 8.75 -6.39 14.67
N ILE A 276 9.92 -7.04 14.57
CA ILE A 276 10.14 -8.13 13.60
C ILE A 276 9.39 -9.38 14.08
N SER A 277 8.69 -10.05 13.16
CA SER A 277 7.75 -11.12 13.52
C SER A 277 8.43 -12.47 13.68
N SER A 278 9.52 -12.71 12.94
CA SER A 278 10.30 -13.94 13.03
C SER A 278 11.72 -13.67 12.56
N VAL A 279 12.68 -14.20 13.30
CA VAL A 279 14.10 -14.10 12.98
C VAL A 279 14.68 -15.50 13.02
N TYR A 280 15.52 -15.82 12.05
CA TYR A 280 16.40 -16.98 12.09
C TYR A 280 17.84 -16.50 12.16
N VAL A 281 18.55 -16.85 13.24
CA VAL A 281 19.94 -16.43 13.45
C VAL A 281 20.89 -17.62 13.30
N HIS A 282 21.79 -17.53 12.33
CA HIS A 282 22.86 -18.49 12.11
C HIS A 282 24.18 -17.92 12.66
N PRO A 283 24.78 -18.52 13.71
CA PRO A 283 26.08 -18.10 14.21
C PRO A 283 27.21 -18.75 13.41
N GLU A 284 28.13 -17.94 12.91
CA GLU A 284 29.37 -18.38 12.28
C GLU A 284 30.58 -17.94 13.12
N PRO A 285 31.60 -18.79 13.29
CA PRO A 285 32.81 -18.38 13.98
C PRO A 285 33.56 -17.34 13.14
N LYS A 286 34.29 -16.45 13.79
CA LYS A 286 35.26 -15.59 13.10
C LYS A 286 36.40 -16.44 12.52
N ILE A 287 36.50 -16.47 11.20
CA ILE A 287 37.53 -17.21 10.47
C ILE A 287 38.56 -16.20 9.93
N ASP A 288 39.85 -16.53 9.94
CA ASP A 288 40.89 -15.71 9.29
C ASP A 288 40.72 -15.74 7.75
N GLU A 289 41.01 -14.62 7.07
CA GLU A 289 40.84 -14.43 5.62
C GLU A 289 41.52 -15.53 4.77
N ALA A 290 42.58 -16.17 5.29
CA ALA A 290 43.27 -17.26 4.62
C ALA A 290 42.41 -18.53 4.52
N THR A 291 41.66 -18.86 5.57
CA THR A 291 40.82 -20.07 5.65
C THR A 291 39.47 -19.86 4.95
N GLU A 292 38.98 -18.63 4.88
CA GLU A 292 37.77 -18.27 4.12
C GLU A 292 37.92 -18.53 2.62
N ASN A 293 39.09 -18.24 2.05
CA ASN A 293 39.41 -18.50 0.65
C ASN A 293 39.46 -20.00 0.30
N GLU A 294 39.86 -20.87 1.24
CA GLU A 294 39.88 -22.33 1.03
C GLU A 294 38.47 -22.92 1.06
N ILE A 295 37.60 -22.44 1.96
CA ILE A 295 36.21 -22.91 2.08
C ILE A 295 35.39 -22.52 0.85
N HIS A 296 35.52 -21.28 0.35
CA HIS A 296 34.79 -20.84 -0.84
C HIS A 296 35.20 -21.57 -2.13
N GLN A 297 36.45 -22.01 -2.26
CA GLN A 297 36.89 -22.84 -3.39
C GLN A 297 36.35 -24.28 -3.35
N SER A 298 35.92 -24.77 -2.19
CA SER A 298 35.39 -26.13 -2.02
C SER A 298 33.88 -26.26 -2.29
N HIS A 299 33.16 -25.14 -2.36
CA HIS A 299 31.69 -25.08 -2.53
C HIS A 299 31.22 -24.53 -3.89
N GLN A 300 32.15 -24.26 -4.82
CA GLN A 300 31.86 -24.05 -6.25
C GLN A 300 32.00 -25.36 -7.03
#